data_AF-A0A9P6H2E9-F1
#
_entry.id   AF-A0A9P6H2E9-F1
#
_cell.length_a   1.000
_cell.length_b   1.000
_cell.length_c   1.000
_cell.angle_alpha   90.00
_cell.angle_beta   90.00
_cell.angle_gamma   90.00
#
_symmetry.space_group_name_H-M   'P 1'
#
loop_
_entity.id
_entity.type
_entity.pdbx_description
1 polymer ?
#
loop_
_entity_poly.entity_id
_entity_poly.type
_entity_poly.pdbx_seq_one_letter_code
_entity_poly.pdbx_strand_id
1 'polypeptide(L)'
;MIRDEHLKRYILSKYNKHINKELNTITLCIYRNLSKKFIKNERVVFENETISGRVYSRNKDKYSIFLENGTVVANVKYEDLRRIDIINGEVILGFLKYITVDTPFGIRLLKGHVFDELFTDSNIYRELRRKGRFYKSKDKILKNIKLNSVEKLHKNYKSEKIQDSLKGISIINYGEIDDIKKQVLRNCDPEELKRLMNTNIFHDISPEERLIIEEKDPNLLEKVFKIFSFIKKYCDEKVSSDITLSKLIKSFKEPTYNSEVIGEVHDMLIDNLRKESEDKGLDQLLYNIKSVVDSLPNDENEQEIRRKNDIGLKTWKIKARAFLWDLQQETGNITIYSYYVMLSKKKTHDIEEAVRVRISILEFLISCYFTTNIFRDIILKELRDLEHWEIECLELEMNIKQIESAKQNTAKQIEEVGDAQHNITQIMDIKAGDRRDRLKRKLREIKKKIVYNKTKTDIGVINQARFSFIDGCVYACRFKKFYLPKRETLLKIATFYVPNDKIENVAFTNLQNVIEIIYQ
;
A
#
# COMPACT_ATOMS: atom_id res chain seq x y z
N MET A 1 -0.60 -22.27 -7.67
CA MET A 1 -0.95 -21.62 -6.39
C MET A 1 -0.55 -22.56 -5.27
N ILE A 2 0.11 -22.08 -4.22
CA ILE A 2 0.58 -22.91 -3.09
C ILE A 2 -0.63 -23.57 -2.43
N ARG A 3 -0.54 -24.86 -2.12
CA ARG A 3 -1.64 -25.65 -1.52
C ARG A 3 -1.38 -25.94 -0.05
N ASP A 4 -0.15 -26.30 0.31
CA ASP A 4 0.26 -26.64 1.67
C ASP A 4 0.07 -25.45 2.64
N GLU A 5 -0.72 -25.68 3.68
CA GLU A 5 -1.11 -24.68 4.66
C GLU A 5 0.07 -24.23 5.55
N HIS A 6 0.99 -25.13 5.87
CA HIS A 6 2.19 -24.80 6.65
C HIS A 6 3.15 -23.92 5.84
N LEU A 7 3.28 -24.18 4.53
CA LEU A 7 4.02 -23.30 3.62
C LEU A 7 3.38 -21.91 3.54
N LYS A 8 2.05 -21.82 3.38
CA LYS A 8 1.33 -20.53 3.42
C LYS A 8 1.55 -19.77 4.73
N ARG A 9 1.39 -20.44 5.89
CA ARG A 9 1.62 -19.87 7.23
C ARG A 9 3.08 -19.41 7.41
N TYR A 10 4.06 -20.16 6.91
CA TYR A 10 5.48 -19.77 6.95
C TYR A 10 5.77 -18.54 6.09
N ILE A 11 5.21 -18.49 4.88
CA ILE A 11 5.34 -17.33 3.97
C ILE A 11 4.72 -16.09 4.59
N LEU A 12 3.52 -16.21 5.17
CA LEU A 12 2.84 -15.13 5.89
C LEU A 12 3.65 -14.64 7.11
N SER A 13 4.19 -15.56 7.91
CA SER A 13 5.07 -15.22 9.05
C SER A 13 6.35 -14.49 8.60
N LYS A 14 6.95 -14.91 7.48
CA LYS A 14 8.14 -14.27 6.91
C LYS A 14 7.85 -12.92 6.26
N TYR A 15 6.66 -12.76 5.69
CA TYR A 15 6.16 -11.49 5.21
C TYR A 15 5.96 -10.50 6.35
N ASN A 16 5.24 -10.86 7.42
CA ASN A 16 5.00 -9.96 8.56
C ASN A 16 6.31 -9.48 9.21
N LYS A 17 7.32 -10.34 9.33
CA LYS A 17 8.67 -9.97 9.83
C LYS A 17 9.44 -8.98 8.96
N HIS A 18 9.00 -8.75 7.73
CA HIS A 18 9.68 -7.93 6.74
C HIS A 18 8.71 -6.99 6.00
N ILE A 19 7.57 -6.65 6.61
CA ILE A 19 6.46 -5.91 5.98
C ILE A 19 6.87 -4.53 5.43
N ASN A 20 7.94 -3.96 5.97
CA ASN A 20 8.55 -2.68 5.53
C ASN A 20 9.55 -2.84 4.36
N LYS A 21 9.65 -4.03 3.73
CA LYS A 21 10.55 -4.30 2.59
C LYS A 21 9.75 -4.61 1.33
N GLU A 22 10.33 -4.32 0.17
CA GLU A 22 9.71 -4.64 -1.12
C GLU A 22 9.42 -6.14 -1.27
N LEU A 23 8.28 -6.48 -1.89
CA LEU A 23 7.88 -7.88 -2.09
C LEU A 23 8.94 -8.73 -2.77
N ASN A 24 9.71 -8.18 -3.72
CA ASN A 24 10.78 -8.92 -4.39
C ASN A 24 11.89 -9.32 -3.41
N THR A 25 12.25 -8.43 -2.47
CA THR A 25 13.23 -8.70 -1.41
C THR A 25 12.70 -9.72 -0.40
N ILE A 26 11.43 -9.61 0.00
CA ILE A 26 10.77 -10.61 0.88
C ILE A 26 10.73 -11.98 0.18
N THR A 27 10.32 -12.01 -1.09
CA THR A 27 10.24 -13.20 -1.94
C THR A 27 11.59 -13.89 -2.04
N LEU A 28 12.67 -13.16 -2.34
CA LEU A 28 14.03 -13.71 -2.40
C LEU A 28 14.48 -14.27 -1.04
N CYS A 29 14.17 -13.59 0.07
CA CYS A 29 14.47 -14.07 1.43
C CYS A 29 13.73 -15.39 1.75
N ILE A 30 12.45 -15.48 1.39
CA ILE A 30 11.63 -16.68 1.59
C ILE A 30 12.13 -17.82 0.70
N TYR A 31 12.34 -17.57 -0.59
CA TYR A 31 12.81 -18.55 -1.55
C TYR A 31 14.18 -19.11 -1.16
N ARG A 32 15.17 -18.25 -0.85
CA ARG A 32 16.50 -18.67 -0.35
C ARG A 32 16.47 -19.46 0.96
N ASN A 33 15.41 -19.31 1.76
CA ASN A 33 15.21 -20.13 2.96
C ASN A 33 14.62 -21.49 2.61
N LEU A 34 13.59 -21.54 1.76
CA LEU A 34 12.91 -22.79 1.40
C LEU A 34 13.81 -23.66 0.50
N SER A 35 14.63 -23.08 -0.38
CA SER A 35 15.59 -23.82 -1.20
C SER A 35 16.72 -24.51 -0.43
N LYS A 36 16.88 -24.21 0.87
CA LYS A 36 17.91 -24.80 1.75
C LYS A 36 17.36 -25.74 2.83
N LYS A 37 16.03 -25.86 2.96
CA LYS A 37 15.38 -26.65 4.02
C LYS A 37 13.89 -26.83 3.81
N PHE A 38 13.37 -27.92 4.35
CA PHE A 38 11.94 -28.06 4.63
C PHE A 38 11.56 -27.41 5.98
N ILE A 39 10.31 -27.01 6.12
CA ILE A 39 9.71 -26.51 7.36
C ILE A 39 8.96 -27.62 8.10
N LYS A 40 8.74 -27.45 9.40
CA LYS A 40 7.98 -28.44 10.19
C LYS A 40 6.54 -28.55 9.69
N ASN A 41 6.06 -29.79 9.60
CA ASN A 41 4.78 -30.25 9.06
C ASN A 41 4.56 -30.03 7.55
N GLU A 42 5.56 -29.56 6.81
CA GLU A 42 5.52 -29.50 5.34
C GLU A 42 5.29 -30.90 4.75
N ARG A 43 4.42 -31.01 3.73
CA ARG A 43 4.26 -32.25 2.97
C ARG A 43 5.41 -32.44 1.98
N VAL A 44 6.05 -33.60 2.07
CA VAL A 44 7.17 -34.00 1.22
C VAL A 44 6.93 -35.40 0.65
N VAL A 45 7.58 -35.71 -0.46
CA VAL A 45 7.59 -37.02 -1.12
C VAL A 45 9.05 -37.44 -1.26
N PHE A 46 9.35 -38.72 -1.11
CA PHE A 46 10.70 -39.22 -1.34
C PHE A 46 11.04 -39.14 -2.85
N GLU A 47 12.30 -38.88 -3.24
CA GLU A 47 12.63 -38.77 -4.66
C GLU A 47 12.48 -40.11 -5.40
N ASN A 48 12.89 -41.19 -4.75
CA ASN A 48 12.94 -42.54 -5.33
C ASN A 48 11.65 -43.36 -5.15
N GLU A 49 10.62 -42.82 -4.50
CA GLU A 49 9.41 -43.55 -4.14
C GLU A 49 8.15 -42.68 -4.33
N THR A 50 6.97 -43.31 -4.45
CA THR A 50 5.67 -42.63 -4.42
C THR A 50 5.19 -42.34 -2.99
N ILE A 51 6.04 -42.53 -1.98
CA ILE A 51 5.69 -42.37 -0.57
C ILE A 51 5.69 -40.89 -0.18
N SER A 52 4.56 -40.42 0.36
CA SER A 52 4.39 -39.09 0.94
C SER A 52 4.41 -39.12 2.47
N GLY A 53 4.81 -38.00 3.07
CA GLY A 53 4.77 -37.79 4.50
C GLY A 53 4.88 -36.33 4.88
N ARG A 54 4.96 -36.06 6.19
CA ARG A 54 5.13 -34.72 6.76
C ARG A 54 6.41 -34.62 7.56
N VAL A 55 7.11 -33.50 7.44
CA VAL A 55 8.33 -33.24 8.21
C VAL A 55 7.99 -33.11 9.71
N TYR A 56 8.27 -34.14 10.49
CA TYR A 56 8.00 -34.18 11.93
C TYR A 56 9.03 -33.37 12.73
N SER A 57 10.31 -33.58 12.42
CA SER A 57 11.44 -32.89 13.06
C SER A 57 12.62 -32.76 12.11
N ARG A 58 13.59 -31.92 12.50
CA ARG A 58 14.84 -31.70 11.78
C ARG A 58 15.99 -31.61 12.77
N ASN A 59 17.09 -32.29 12.50
CA ASN A 59 18.36 -32.15 13.21
C ASN A 59 19.47 -31.89 12.19
N LYS A 60 20.08 -30.70 12.23
CA LYS A 60 21.07 -30.21 11.24
C LYS A 60 20.61 -30.38 9.78
N ASP A 61 21.15 -31.33 9.05
CA ASP A 61 20.93 -31.66 7.64
C ASP A 61 19.88 -32.78 7.45
N LYS A 62 19.52 -33.48 8.53
CA LYS A 62 18.63 -34.65 8.51
C LYS A 62 17.22 -34.34 9.03
N TYR A 63 16.26 -35.07 8.49
CA TYR A 63 14.83 -34.95 8.78
C TYR A 63 14.29 -36.25 9.37
N SER A 64 13.22 -36.13 10.16
CA SER A 64 12.32 -37.25 10.47
C SER A 64 10.97 -36.98 9.82
N ILE A 65 10.48 -37.94 9.05
CA ILE A 65 9.25 -37.82 8.27
C ILE A 65 8.20 -38.75 8.86
N PHE A 66 7.02 -38.21 9.18
CA PHE A 66 5.84 -38.98 9.57
C PHE A 66 5.05 -39.35 8.30
N LEU A 67 5.01 -40.62 7.96
CA LEU A 67 4.33 -41.14 6.78
C LEU A 67 2.81 -41.19 6.99
N GLU A 68 2.05 -41.20 5.89
CA GLU A 68 0.58 -41.26 5.95
C GLU A 68 0.04 -42.59 6.54
N ASN A 69 0.85 -43.66 6.53
CA ASN A 69 0.56 -44.93 7.19
C ASN A 69 0.82 -44.93 8.72
N GLY A 70 1.21 -43.79 9.31
CA GLY A 70 1.45 -43.63 10.75
C GLY A 70 2.86 -43.98 11.23
N THR A 71 3.76 -44.41 10.34
CA THR A 71 5.16 -44.72 10.71
C THR A 71 6.06 -43.48 10.64
N VAL A 72 7.23 -43.53 11.31
CA VAL A 72 8.23 -42.46 11.29
C VAL A 72 9.53 -42.96 10.67
N VAL A 73 9.96 -42.34 9.57
CA VAL A 73 11.27 -42.55 8.96
C VAL A 73 12.23 -41.47 9.46
N ALA A 74 13.26 -41.86 10.19
CA ALA A 74 14.27 -40.95 10.74
C ALA A 74 15.53 -40.86 9.86
N ASN A 75 16.34 -39.83 10.08
CA ASN A 75 17.66 -39.63 9.45
C ASN A 75 17.68 -39.42 7.91
N VAL A 76 16.53 -39.09 7.31
CA VAL A 76 16.39 -38.79 5.87
C VAL A 76 17.16 -37.51 5.52
N LYS A 77 17.91 -37.46 4.41
CA LYS A 77 18.62 -36.24 3.98
C LYS A 77 17.67 -35.25 3.31
N TYR A 78 18.18 -34.04 3.04
CA TYR A 78 17.48 -33.08 2.20
C TYR A 78 17.33 -33.55 0.75
N GLU A 79 18.37 -34.21 0.21
CA GLU A 79 18.44 -34.72 -1.16
C GLU A 79 17.42 -35.83 -1.43
N ASP A 80 17.13 -36.68 -0.44
CA ASP A 80 16.20 -37.82 -0.61
C ASP A 80 14.72 -37.39 -0.71
N LEU A 81 14.43 -36.09 -0.62
CA LEU A 81 13.09 -35.52 -0.46
C LEU A 81 12.82 -34.39 -1.46
N ARG A 82 11.60 -34.38 -1.99
CA ARG A 82 11.05 -33.31 -2.82
C ARG A 82 9.79 -32.71 -2.22
N ARG A 83 9.54 -31.43 -2.53
CA ARG A 83 8.26 -30.75 -2.21
C ARG A 83 7.15 -31.27 -3.12
N ILE A 84 5.93 -31.32 -2.59
CA ILE A 84 4.73 -31.50 -3.41
C ILE A 84 4.39 -30.21 -4.18
N ASP A 85 4.46 -29.05 -3.51
CA ASP A 85 4.25 -27.76 -4.15
C ASP A 85 5.55 -27.26 -4.81
N ILE A 86 5.47 -26.87 -6.09
CA ILE A 86 6.56 -26.16 -6.77
C ILE A 86 6.68 -24.76 -6.18
N ILE A 87 7.66 -24.57 -5.31
CA ILE A 87 7.99 -23.30 -4.66
C ILE A 87 9.13 -22.62 -5.42
N ASN A 88 8.81 -21.60 -6.21
CA ASN A 88 9.78 -20.69 -6.83
C ASN A 88 9.47 -19.22 -6.43
N GLY A 89 10.33 -18.30 -6.85
CA GLY A 89 10.15 -16.86 -6.56
C GLY A 89 8.82 -16.31 -7.08
N GLU A 90 8.41 -16.66 -8.29
CA GLU A 90 7.17 -16.17 -8.92
C GLU A 90 5.92 -16.65 -8.19
N VAL A 91 5.89 -17.92 -7.76
CA VAL A 91 4.78 -18.51 -7.00
C VAL A 91 4.65 -17.89 -5.62
N ILE A 92 5.78 -17.62 -4.94
CA ILE A 92 5.79 -16.88 -3.67
C ILE A 92 5.31 -15.44 -3.89
N LEU A 93 5.84 -14.74 -4.91
CA LEU A 93 5.47 -13.36 -5.24
C LEU A 93 3.98 -13.24 -5.60
N GLY A 94 3.45 -14.18 -6.37
CA GLY A 94 2.04 -14.27 -6.72
C GLY A 94 1.15 -14.52 -5.51
N PHE A 95 1.53 -15.42 -4.61
CA PHE A 95 0.79 -15.64 -3.36
C PHE A 95 0.84 -14.40 -2.44
N LEU A 96 1.98 -13.72 -2.34
CA LEU A 96 2.09 -12.47 -1.59
C LEU A 96 1.23 -11.36 -2.23
N LYS A 97 1.29 -11.14 -3.55
CA LYS A 97 0.41 -10.21 -4.26
C LYS A 97 -1.09 -10.55 -4.13
N TYR A 98 -1.43 -11.83 -3.98
CA TYR A 98 -2.80 -12.27 -3.72
C TYR A 98 -3.26 -11.87 -2.31
N ILE A 99 -2.52 -12.27 -1.25
CA ILE A 99 -2.93 -12.03 0.15
C ILE A 99 -2.67 -10.59 0.64
N THR A 100 -1.98 -9.75 -0.14
CA THR A 100 -1.61 -8.39 0.25
C THR A 100 -2.15 -7.34 -0.72
N VAL A 101 -2.30 -6.11 -0.23
CA VAL A 101 -2.60 -4.91 -1.00
C VAL A 101 -1.50 -3.87 -0.75
N ASP A 102 -1.02 -3.23 -1.81
CA ASP A 102 -0.13 -2.07 -1.69
C ASP A 102 -0.91 -0.89 -1.10
N THR A 103 -0.38 -0.27 -0.07
CA THR A 103 -0.88 1.03 0.38
C THR A 103 -0.07 2.17 -0.26
N PRO A 104 -0.62 3.39 -0.31
CA PRO A 104 0.04 4.53 -0.95
C PRO A 104 1.29 5.03 -0.19
N PHE A 105 1.59 4.45 0.97
CA PHE A 105 2.69 4.84 1.86
C PHE A 105 3.91 3.92 1.76
N GLY A 106 3.92 2.97 0.82
CA GLY A 106 4.96 1.94 0.69
C GLY A 106 4.89 0.83 1.75
N ILE A 107 3.89 0.87 2.65
CA ILE A 107 3.53 -0.24 3.52
C ILE A 107 2.60 -1.15 2.72
N ARG A 108 2.75 -2.47 2.85
CA ARG A 108 1.86 -3.43 2.19
C ARG A 108 0.98 -4.09 3.25
N LEU A 109 -0.33 -3.97 3.16
CA LEU A 109 -1.27 -4.54 4.14
C LEU A 109 -1.72 -5.92 3.71
N LEU A 110 -2.08 -6.77 4.68
CA LEU A 110 -2.81 -8.00 4.37
C LEU A 110 -4.26 -7.65 4.03
N LYS A 111 -4.79 -8.28 2.96
CA LYS A 111 -6.24 -8.28 2.72
C LYS A 111 -6.91 -9.06 3.88
N GLY A 112 -8.08 -8.61 4.30
CA GLY A 112 -8.78 -9.17 5.47
C GLY A 112 -9.08 -10.67 5.33
N HIS A 113 -9.35 -11.32 6.47
CA HIS A 113 -9.74 -12.74 6.58
C HIS A 113 -8.78 -13.80 6.00
N VAL A 114 -7.59 -13.45 5.50
CA VAL A 114 -6.54 -14.43 5.15
C VAL A 114 -6.20 -15.34 6.34
N PHE A 115 -6.31 -14.85 7.58
CA PHE A 115 -6.16 -15.68 8.78
C PHE A 115 -7.36 -16.61 9.06
N ASP A 116 -8.56 -16.31 8.60
CA ASP A 116 -9.71 -17.20 8.75
C ASP A 116 -9.74 -18.24 7.62
N GLU A 117 -9.40 -17.86 6.39
CA GLU A 117 -9.27 -18.77 5.23
C GLU A 117 -8.08 -19.74 5.35
N LEU A 118 -6.99 -19.36 6.02
CA LEU A 118 -5.82 -20.23 6.21
C LEU A 118 -5.87 -21.09 7.48
N PHE A 119 -6.82 -20.84 8.40
CA PHE A 119 -6.88 -21.53 9.70
C PHE A 119 -8.24 -22.20 9.96
N THR A 120 -9.18 -22.16 9.01
CA THR A 120 -10.55 -22.68 9.17
C THR A 120 -10.63 -24.19 9.41
N ASP A 121 -9.59 -24.96 9.08
CA ASP A 121 -9.62 -26.41 9.23
C ASP A 121 -8.34 -27.01 9.86
N SER A 122 -8.11 -26.69 11.13
CA SER A 122 -7.11 -27.42 11.94
C SER A 122 -7.62 -27.75 13.35
N ASN A 123 -8.17 -28.97 13.50
CA ASN A 123 -8.48 -29.59 14.81
C ASN A 123 -7.28 -29.60 15.79
N ILE A 124 -6.06 -29.39 15.28
CA ILE A 124 -4.82 -29.20 16.06
C ILE A 124 -4.94 -28.04 17.06
N TYR A 125 -5.59 -26.92 16.73
CA TYR A 125 -5.82 -25.84 17.73
C TYR A 125 -6.84 -26.23 18.80
N ARG A 126 -7.79 -27.12 18.47
CA ARG A 126 -8.74 -27.69 19.43
C ARG A 126 -8.04 -28.70 20.36
N GLU A 127 -6.97 -29.36 19.92
CA GLU A 127 -6.12 -30.20 20.78
C GLU A 127 -5.10 -29.42 21.62
N LEU A 128 -4.48 -28.37 21.07
CA LEU A 128 -3.58 -27.50 21.84
C LEU A 128 -4.33 -26.75 22.96
N ARG A 129 -5.61 -26.39 22.75
CA ARG A 129 -6.51 -25.94 23.83
C ARG A 129 -6.95 -27.04 24.82
N ARG A 130 -6.76 -28.32 24.52
CA ARG A 130 -7.16 -29.45 25.39
C ARG A 130 -6.07 -29.87 26.39
N LYS A 131 -4.82 -29.40 26.26
CA LYS A 131 -3.71 -29.76 27.16
C LYS A 131 -3.12 -28.53 27.88
N GLY A 132 -3.74 -28.09 28.98
CA GLY A 132 -3.07 -27.20 29.93
C GLY A 132 -3.90 -26.17 30.73
N ARG A 133 -4.90 -26.64 31.51
CA ARG A 133 -5.45 -26.07 32.78
C ARG A 133 -5.05 -24.61 33.10
N PHE A 134 -5.94 -23.62 33.28
CA PHE A 134 -7.28 -23.61 33.89
C PHE A 134 -8.22 -22.63 33.12
N TYR A 135 -9.46 -22.28 33.50
CA TYR A 135 -10.32 -22.64 34.65
C TYR A 135 -11.74 -23.05 34.15
N LYS A 136 -12.67 -23.29 35.07
CA LYS A 136 -14.07 -23.67 34.78
C LYS A 136 -15.00 -22.44 34.69
N SER A 137 -15.81 -22.32 33.64
CA SER A 137 -17.19 -21.78 33.65
C SER A 137 -17.83 -21.76 32.23
N LYS A 138 -17.79 -22.88 31.48
CA LYS A 138 -18.35 -22.91 30.11
C LYS A 138 -19.75 -23.53 30.01
N ASP A 139 -20.14 -24.35 30.99
CA ASP A 139 -21.40 -25.09 30.98
C ASP A 139 -22.63 -24.27 31.41
N LYS A 140 -22.43 -23.02 31.88
CA LYS A 140 -23.51 -22.11 32.29
C LYS A 140 -23.96 -21.12 31.21
N ILE A 141 -23.09 -20.77 30.25
CA ILE A 141 -23.42 -19.80 29.19
C ILE A 141 -24.00 -20.50 27.95
N LEU A 142 -23.55 -21.72 27.63
CA LEU A 142 -24.09 -22.54 26.54
C LEU A 142 -25.56 -22.98 26.75
N LYS A 143 -26.15 -22.78 27.93
CA LYS A 143 -27.57 -23.08 28.20
C LYS A 143 -28.54 -21.93 27.93
N ASN A 144 -28.05 -20.71 27.68
CA ASN A 144 -28.89 -19.59 27.22
C ASN A 144 -28.82 -19.38 25.70
N ILE A 145 -28.52 -20.45 24.94
CA ILE A 145 -28.94 -20.57 23.55
C ILE A 145 -30.48 -20.69 23.54
N LYS A 146 -31.15 -19.54 23.56
CA LYS A 146 -32.54 -19.33 23.13
C LYS A 146 -32.84 -17.83 23.15
N LEU A 147 -32.71 -17.19 21.99
CA LEU A 147 -33.75 -16.36 21.39
C LEU A 147 -33.27 -15.76 20.06
N ASN A 148 -33.81 -16.32 18.97
CA ASN A 148 -34.27 -15.62 17.76
C ASN A 148 -33.57 -14.30 17.38
N SER A 149 -32.55 -14.35 16.51
CA SER A 149 -32.47 -13.55 15.26
C SER A 149 -31.05 -13.53 14.64
N VAL A 150 -30.74 -14.41 13.68
CA VAL A 150 -30.04 -14.11 12.40
C VAL A 150 -30.26 -15.30 11.43
N GLU A 151 -31.51 -15.54 11.00
CA GLU A 151 -31.82 -16.62 10.04
C GLU A 151 -32.40 -16.08 8.71
N LYS A 152 -32.02 -14.85 8.33
CA LYS A 152 -32.64 -14.09 7.22
C LYS A 152 -31.71 -13.42 6.20
N LEU A 153 -30.41 -13.73 6.17
CA LEU A 153 -29.47 -13.12 5.20
C LEU A 153 -28.65 -14.08 4.32
N HIS A 154 -28.88 -15.40 4.37
CA HIS A 154 -28.15 -16.39 3.56
C HIS A 154 -29.00 -17.07 2.46
N LYS A 155 -29.71 -16.29 1.62
CA LYS A 155 -30.48 -16.86 0.48
C LYS A 155 -30.34 -16.18 -0.90
N ASN A 156 -29.62 -15.06 -1.05
CA ASN A 156 -29.54 -14.32 -2.32
C ASN A 156 -28.14 -14.25 -2.98
N TYR A 157 -27.22 -15.18 -2.67
CA TYR A 157 -25.99 -15.36 -3.45
C TYR A 157 -25.81 -16.82 -3.88
N LYS A 158 -26.69 -17.26 -4.79
CA LYS A 158 -26.43 -18.42 -5.65
C LYS A 158 -26.06 -17.92 -7.05
N SER A 159 -24.76 -18.04 -7.36
CA SER A 159 -24.25 -18.42 -8.67
C SER A 159 -25.02 -17.96 -9.93
N GLU A 160 -24.73 -16.75 -10.41
CA GLU A 160 -24.89 -16.43 -11.84
C GLU A 160 -23.57 -15.87 -12.41
N LYS A 161 -22.97 -16.68 -13.29
CA LYS A 161 -21.99 -16.35 -14.35
C LYS A 161 -21.13 -15.08 -14.19
N ILE A 162 -20.04 -15.19 -13.42
CA ILE A 162 -18.86 -14.30 -13.54
C ILE A 162 -17.62 -15.15 -13.85
N GLN A 163 -17.66 -15.92 -14.94
CA GLN A 163 -16.50 -16.71 -15.42
C GLN A 163 -16.10 -16.47 -16.88
N ASP A 164 -16.88 -15.71 -17.66
CA ASP A 164 -16.55 -15.39 -19.06
C ASP A 164 -16.19 -13.91 -19.32
N SER A 165 -16.39 -13.00 -18.36
CA SER A 165 -16.05 -11.57 -18.51
C SER A 165 -14.55 -11.26 -18.33
N LEU A 166 -13.76 -12.15 -17.70
CA LEU A 166 -12.32 -11.93 -17.44
C LEU A 166 -11.39 -12.35 -18.59
N LYS A 167 -11.93 -12.84 -19.72
CA LYS A 167 -11.16 -13.04 -20.97
C LYS A 167 -11.15 -11.82 -21.89
N GLY A 168 -11.77 -10.71 -21.46
CA GLY A 168 -11.95 -9.48 -22.23
C GLY A 168 -10.84 -8.42 -22.12
N ILE A 169 -9.65 -8.74 -21.58
CA ILE A 169 -8.48 -7.85 -21.72
C ILE A 169 -7.98 -7.95 -23.17
N SER A 170 -8.71 -7.33 -24.10
CA SER A 170 -8.20 -7.05 -25.42
C SER A 170 -6.99 -6.15 -25.24
N ILE A 171 -5.83 -6.67 -25.63
CA ILE A 171 -4.59 -5.88 -25.78
C ILE A 171 -4.96 -4.69 -26.66
N ILE A 172 -4.96 -3.48 -26.10
CA ILE A 172 -5.14 -2.26 -26.87
C ILE A 172 -3.97 -2.24 -27.87
N ASN A 173 -4.28 -2.28 -29.16
CA ASN A 173 -3.26 -2.25 -30.21
C ASN A 173 -2.42 -0.98 -30.05
N TYR A 174 -1.11 -1.16 -29.80
CA TYR A 174 -0.13 -0.12 -29.51
C TYR A 174 0.27 0.68 -30.78
N GLY A 175 -0.67 1.02 -31.65
CA GLY A 175 -0.40 1.70 -32.93
C GLY A 175 -0.38 3.23 -32.84
N GLU A 176 -1.37 3.85 -32.19
CA GLU A 176 -1.71 5.26 -32.44
C GLU A 176 -0.88 6.29 -31.66
N ILE A 177 -0.20 5.91 -30.57
CA ILE A 177 0.73 6.80 -29.83
C ILE A 177 2.07 6.94 -30.58
N ASP A 178 2.34 6.06 -31.54
CA ASP A 178 3.65 5.93 -32.19
C ASP A 178 3.85 6.98 -33.30
N ASP A 179 2.80 7.41 -34.02
CA ASP A 179 2.97 8.29 -35.19
C ASP A 179 3.24 9.76 -34.86
N ILE A 180 2.60 10.32 -33.82
CA ILE A 180 2.92 11.68 -33.34
C ILE A 180 4.36 11.71 -32.79
N LYS A 181 4.76 10.67 -32.05
CA LYS A 181 6.14 10.54 -31.56
C LYS A 181 7.13 10.37 -32.72
N LYS A 182 6.85 9.54 -33.72
CA LYS A 182 7.70 9.38 -34.92
C LYS A 182 7.86 10.67 -35.71
N GLN A 183 6.83 11.51 -35.82
CA GLN A 183 6.98 12.80 -36.52
C GLN A 183 7.86 13.78 -35.77
N VAL A 184 7.71 13.89 -34.43
CA VAL A 184 8.57 14.77 -33.61
C VAL A 184 10.01 14.23 -33.54
N LEU A 185 10.19 12.93 -33.32
CA LEU A 185 11.50 12.27 -33.23
C LEU A 185 12.26 12.25 -34.57
N ARG A 186 11.58 12.37 -35.72
CA ARG A 186 12.22 12.48 -37.05
C ARG A 186 12.84 13.85 -37.31
N ASN A 187 12.44 14.88 -36.59
CA ASN A 187 12.88 16.27 -36.79
C ASN A 187 13.91 16.74 -35.74
N CYS A 188 14.20 15.92 -34.73
CA CYS A 188 15.28 16.18 -33.77
C CYS A 188 16.60 15.62 -34.26
N ASP A 189 17.70 16.31 -33.94
CA ASP A 189 19.05 15.86 -34.27
C ASP A 189 19.39 14.51 -33.58
N PRO A 190 20.04 13.54 -34.25
CA PRO A 190 20.32 12.23 -33.67
C PRO A 190 21.20 12.24 -32.39
N GLU A 191 22.10 13.22 -32.21
CA GLU A 191 22.83 13.39 -30.94
C GLU A 191 21.89 13.91 -29.84
N GLU A 192 21.06 14.90 -30.15
CA GLU A 192 20.04 15.43 -29.23
C GLU A 192 19.03 14.35 -28.81
N LEU A 193 18.55 13.54 -29.76
CA LEU A 193 17.67 12.38 -29.52
C LEU A 193 18.33 11.38 -28.55
N LYS A 194 19.61 11.06 -28.78
CA LYS A 194 20.37 10.07 -28.00
C LYS A 194 20.70 10.59 -26.60
N ARG A 195 20.88 11.90 -26.43
CA ARG A 195 20.97 12.57 -25.13
C ARG A 195 19.61 12.54 -24.42
N LEU A 196 18.52 12.95 -25.07
CA LEU A 196 17.18 13.01 -24.47
C LEU A 196 16.61 11.64 -24.08
N MET A 197 16.84 10.60 -24.88
CA MET A 197 16.29 9.25 -24.64
C MET A 197 16.97 8.47 -23.51
N ASN A 198 18.19 8.86 -23.09
CA ASN A 198 18.98 8.11 -22.09
C ASN A 198 19.54 8.95 -20.93
N THR A 199 19.25 10.26 -20.86
CA THR A 199 19.71 11.08 -19.72
C THR A 199 18.84 10.88 -18.47
N ASN A 200 19.44 11.19 -17.33
CA ASN A 200 18.71 11.38 -16.08
C ASN A 200 17.65 12.48 -16.27
N ILE A 201 16.36 12.18 -16.07
CA ILE A 201 15.25 13.15 -16.18
C ILE A 201 15.39 14.39 -15.27
N PHE A 202 16.32 14.37 -14.31
CA PHE A 202 16.68 15.49 -13.44
C PHE A 202 18.12 16.00 -13.65
N HIS A 203 18.72 15.78 -14.83
CA HIS A 203 20.04 16.33 -15.17
C HIS A 203 20.00 17.85 -15.24
N ASP A 204 19.06 18.38 -16.04
CA ASP A 204 18.91 19.81 -16.33
C ASP A 204 17.87 20.52 -15.43
N ILE A 205 17.46 19.90 -14.32
CA ILE A 205 16.40 20.47 -13.46
C ILE A 205 16.90 21.72 -12.73
N SER A 206 16.09 22.80 -12.77
CA SER A 206 16.46 24.10 -12.22
C SER A 206 16.76 23.98 -10.72
N PRO A 207 17.75 24.74 -10.17
CA PRO A 207 17.99 24.79 -8.72
C PRO A 207 16.73 25.10 -7.90
N GLU A 208 15.79 25.87 -8.44
CA GLU A 208 14.52 26.26 -7.80
C GLU A 208 13.53 25.09 -7.64
N GLU A 209 13.62 24.08 -8.51
CA GLU A 209 12.79 22.88 -8.49
C GLU A 209 13.41 21.77 -7.62
N ARG A 210 14.66 21.97 -7.18
CA ARG A 210 15.32 21.09 -6.21
C ARG A 210 14.77 21.45 -4.84
N LEU A 211 14.10 20.50 -4.22
CA LEU A 211 13.52 20.68 -2.91
C LEU A 211 14.62 20.50 -1.85
N ILE A 212 15.43 21.55 -1.69
CA ILE A 212 16.46 21.62 -0.66
C ILE A 212 15.78 21.89 0.68
N ILE A 213 15.86 20.91 1.57
CA ILE A 213 15.54 21.05 2.98
C ILE A 213 16.87 20.98 3.71
N GLU A 214 17.28 22.10 4.27
CA GLU A 214 18.54 22.23 5.00
C GLU A 214 18.62 21.22 6.15
N GLU A 215 19.83 20.69 6.36
CA GLU A 215 20.23 19.97 7.58
C GLU A 215 19.36 18.74 7.95
N LYS A 216 18.98 17.88 6.98
CA LYS A 216 18.28 16.62 7.29
C LYS A 216 18.85 15.38 6.62
N ASP A 217 19.01 14.33 7.41
CA ASP A 217 19.18 12.95 6.93
C ASP A 217 18.05 12.62 5.93
N PRO A 218 18.35 12.13 4.71
CA PRO A 218 17.33 11.70 3.77
C PRO A 218 16.32 10.69 4.32
N ASN A 219 16.67 9.86 5.30
CA ASN A 219 15.71 8.97 5.95
C ASN A 219 14.66 9.77 6.73
N LEU A 220 15.08 10.83 7.44
CA LEU A 220 14.20 11.75 8.15
C LEU A 220 13.29 12.50 7.17
N LEU A 221 13.80 12.87 5.99
CA LEU A 221 13.00 13.52 4.96
C LEU A 221 11.92 12.59 4.38
N GLU A 222 12.22 11.30 4.18
CA GLU A 222 11.19 10.30 3.81
C GLU A 222 10.06 10.23 4.85
N LYS A 223 10.39 10.25 6.16
CA LYS A 223 9.38 10.30 7.24
C LYS A 223 8.50 11.55 7.14
N VAL A 224 9.11 12.72 6.96
CA VAL A 224 8.39 14.00 6.81
C VAL A 224 7.45 13.97 5.60
N PHE A 225 7.87 13.38 4.48
CA PHE A 225 7.02 13.22 3.29
C PHE A 225 5.83 12.29 3.53
N LYS A 226 6.01 11.18 4.27
CA LYS A 226 4.91 10.29 4.69
C LYS A 226 3.91 11.02 5.59
N ILE A 227 4.40 11.78 6.57
CA ILE A 227 3.57 12.60 7.47
C ILE A 227 2.80 13.67 6.67
N PHE A 228 3.46 14.38 5.76
CA PHE A 228 2.82 15.39 4.91
C PHE A 228 1.69 14.79 4.07
N SER A 229 1.96 13.65 3.44
CA SER A 229 0.97 12.90 2.64
C SER A 229 -0.22 12.43 3.46
N PHE A 230 0.02 11.99 4.71
CA PHE A 230 -1.04 11.60 5.64
C PHE A 230 -1.92 12.80 6.01
N ILE A 231 -1.32 13.91 6.41
CA ILE A 231 -2.04 15.13 6.80
C ILE A 231 -2.93 15.62 5.64
N LYS A 232 -2.37 15.75 4.43
CA LYS A 232 -3.03 16.27 3.22
C LYS A 232 -4.03 15.33 2.53
N LYS A 233 -4.34 14.19 3.14
CA LYS A 233 -5.32 13.22 2.63
C LYS A 233 -6.29 12.75 3.71
N TYR A 234 -5.88 12.70 4.98
CA TYR A 234 -6.64 12.11 6.08
C TYR A 234 -6.88 13.07 7.26
N CYS A 235 -6.31 14.27 7.25
CA CYS A 235 -6.49 15.27 8.31
C CYS A 235 -7.11 16.59 7.81
N ASP A 236 -7.70 16.63 6.62
CA ASP A 236 -8.21 17.85 5.97
C ASP A 236 -9.25 18.62 6.80
N GLU A 237 -10.03 17.93 7.65
CA GLU A 237 -11.01 18.53 8.58
C GLU A 237 -10.39 19.02 9.91
N LYS A 238 -9.12 18.69 10.16
CA LYS A 238 -8.40 18.92 11.42
C LYS A 238 -7.15 19.78 11.28
N VAL A 239 -6.78 20.16 10.06
CA VAL A 239 -5.56 20.90 9.76
C VAL A 239 -5.85 21.92 8.67
N SER A 240 -5.38 23.15 8.86
CA SER A 240 -5.50 24.21 7.85
C SER A 240 -4.98 23.77 6.48
N SER A 241 -5.78 24.02 5.44
CA SER A 241 -5.47 23.66 4.06
C SER A 241 -4.20 24.32 3.51
N ASP A 242 -3.72 25.38 4.15
CA ASP A 242 -2.52 26.13 3.75
C ASP A 242 -1.18 25.52 4.25
N ILE A 243 -1.20 24.36 4.92
CA ILE A 243 0.04 23.71 5.38
C ILE A 243 0.92 23.26 4.20
N THR A 244 2.15 23.75 4.17
CA THR A 244 3.18 23.32 3.20
C THR A 244 4.21 22.43 3.89
N LEU A 245 4.99 21.69 3.09
CA LEU A 245 6.08 20.86 3.61
C LEU A 245 7.08 21.66 4.48
N SER A 246 7.37 22.92 4.10
CA SER A 246 8.22 23.83 4.90
C SER A 246 7.55 24.23 6.23
N LYS A 247 6.24 24.54 6.23
CA LYS A 247 5.49 24.80 7.46
C LYS A 247 5.48 23.57 8.38
N LEU A 248 5.29 22.37 7.83
CA LEU A 248 5.38 21.09 8.56
C LEU A 248 6.77 20.87 9.17
N ILE A 249 7.84 21.17 8.44
CA ILE A 249 9.21 21.03 8.98
C ILE A 249 9.44 22.00 10.14
N LYS A 250 8.94 23.24 10.02
CA LYS A 250 8.99 24.24 11.09
C LYS A 250 8.12 23.85 12.28
N SER A 251 6.99 23.15 12.09
CA SER A 251 6.12 22.72 13.20
C SER A 251 6.68 21.59 14.05
N PHE A 252 7.81 20.97 13.69
CA PHE A 252 8.52 20.06 14.60
C PHE A 252 9.52 20.74 15.55
N LYS A 253 9.84 22.03 15.36
CA LYS A 253 10.65 22.81 16.32
C LYS A 253 9.78 23.28 17.49
N GLU A 254 10.36 23.58 18.66
CA GLU A 254 9.64 24.27 19.73
C GLU A 254 9.85 25.79 19.52
N PRO A 255 8.83 26.67 19.59
CA PRO A 255 7.51 26.46 20.21
C PRO A 255 6.40 25.95 19.29
N THR A 256 6.58 25.92 17.97
CA THR A 256 5.55 25.61 16.97
C THR A 256 4.97 24.19 17.07
N TYR A 257 5.74 23.22 17.58
CA TYR A 257 5.24 21.87 17.92
C TYR A 257 4.15 21.88 19.00
N ASN A 258 4.06 22.97 19.77
CA ASN A 258 2.99 23.18 20.74
C ASN A 258 1.82 24.01 20.18
N SER A 259 1.92 24.70 19.02
CA SER A 259 0.99 25.80 18.71
C SER A 259 -0.41 25.34 18.29
N GLU A 260 -0.59 24.62 17.17
CA GLU A 260 -1.88 23.98 16.81
C GLU A 260 -1.68 22.65 16.05
N VAL A 261 -1.40 22.72 14.74
CA VAL A 261 -1.57 21.63 13.76
C VAL A 261 -1.06 20.26 14.19
N ILE A 262 0.19 20.18 14.68
CA ILE A 262 0.77 18.88 15.05
C ILE A 262 0.12 18.30 16.30
N GLY A 263 -0.35 19.16 17.21
CA GLY A 263 -1.15 18.75 18.36
C GLY A 263 -2.50 18.16 17.95
N GLU A 264 -3.17 18.76 16.96
CA GLU A 264 -4.47 18.27 16.45
C GLU A 264 -4.33 16.91 15.75
N VAL A 265 -3.27 16.72 14.96
CA VAL A 265 -2.96 15.42 14.35
C VAL A 265 -2.62 14.37 15.42
N HIS A 266 -1.86 14.73 16.46
CA HIS A 266 -1.60 13.84 17.60
C HIS A 266 -2.88 13.48 18.38
N ASP A 267 -3.73 14.45 18.70
CA ASP A 267 -5.02 14.21 19.37
C ASP A 267 -5.88 13.24 18.54
N MET A 268 -6.06 13.51 17.25
CA MET A 268 -6.84 12.65 16.34
C MET A 268 -6.31 11.21 16.29
N LEU A 269 -4.98 11.03 16.16
CA LEU A 269 -4.36 9.70 16.12
C LEU A 269 -4.56 8.95 17.45
N ILE A 270 -4.31 9.61 18.57
CA ILE A 270 -4.42 9.00 19.90
C ILE A 270 -5.86 8.69 20.27
N ASP A 271 -6.82 9.57 19.96
CA ASP A 271 -8.23 9.34 20.23
C ASP A 271 -8.77 8.16 19.41
N ASN A 272 -8.36 8.02 18.14
CA ASN A 272 -8.70 6.84 17.33
C ASN A 272 -8.04 5.55 17.86
N LEU A 273 -6.77 5.60 18.26
CA LEU A 273 -6.07 4.44 18.84
C LEU A 273 -6.68 4.00 20.19
N ARG A 274 -7.09 4.94 21.03
CA ARG A 274 -7.81 4.68 22.28
C ARG A 274 -9.18 4.09 22.01
N LYS A 275 -9.95 4.67 21.08
CA LYS A 275 -11.24 4.13 20.67
C LYS A 275 -11.14 2.69 20.15
N GLU A 276 -10.13 2.37 19.34
CA GLU A 276 -9.88 0.98 18.91
C GLU A 276 -9.60 0.06 20.11
N SER A 277 -8.84 0.52 21.11
CA SER A 277 -8.57 -0.22 22.36
C SER A 277 -9.83 -0.40 23.22
N GLU A 278 -10.71 0.60 23.27
CA GLU A 278 -11.99 0.56 24.00
C GLU A 278 -13.02 -0.36 23.29
N ASP A 279 -13.14 -0.26 21.97
CA ASP A 279 -14.10 -1.01 21.14
C ASP A 279 -13.69 -2.49 20.94
N LYS A 280 -12.38 -2.81 20.94
CA LYS A 280 -11.84 -4.16 20.61
C LYS A 280 -11.00 -4.80 21.72
N GLY A 281 -10.60 -4.06 22.74
CA GLY A 281 -9.69 -4.50 23.78
C GLY A 281 -8.20 -4.28 23.44
N LEU A 282 -7.41 -3.96 24.47
CA LEU A 282 -5.98 -3.68 24.36
C LEU A 282 -5.19 -4.81 23.69
N ASP A 283 -5.48 -6.07 24.02
CA ASP A 283 -4.86 -7.27 23.41
C ASP A 283 -4.95 -7.26 21.87
N GLN A 284 -6.11 -6.84 21.33
CA GLN A 284 -6.32 -6.81 19.88
C GLN A 284 -5.59 -5.63 19.24
N LEU A 285 -5.51 -4.48 19.92
CA LEU A 285 -4.69 -3.36 19.47
C LEU A 285 -3.21 -3.73 19.46
N LEU A 286 -2.69 -4.32 20.54
CA LEU A 286 -1.32 -4.82 20.66
C LEU A 286 -0.99 -5.83 19.56
N TYR A 287 -1.91 -6.75 19.26
CA TYR A 287 -1.75 -7.69 18.15
C TYR A 287 -1.65 -6.99 16.79
N ASN A 288 -2.50 -5.98 16.54
CA ASN A 288 -2.51 -5.23 15.28
C ASN A 288 -1.24 -4.39 15.08
N ILE A 289 -0.80 -3.65 16.11
CA ILE A 289 0.39 -2.79 16.03
C ILE A 289 1.70 -3.57 16.14
N LYS A 290 1.66 -4.87 16.46
CA LYS A 290 2.87 -5.67 16.76
C LYS A 290 3.96 -5.54 15.71
N SER A 291 3.63 -5.57 14.42
CA SER A 291 4.62 -5.42 13.35
C SER A 291 5.25 -4.03 13.29
N VAL A 292 4.57 -3.00 13.78
CA VAL A 292 5.11 -1.64 13.91
C VAL A 292 6.10 -1.61 15.09
N VAL A 293 5.70 -2.13 16.25
CA VAL A 293 6.54 -2.20 17.46
C VAL A 293 7.80 -3.07 17.23
N ASP A 294 7.63 -4.27 16.66
CA ASP A 294 8.72 -5.19 16.30
C ASP A 294 9.69 -4.60 15.25
N SER A 295 9.35 -3.47 14.62
CA SER A 295 10.19 -2.78 13.63
C SER A 295 10.98 -1.58 14.19
N LEU A 296 10.76 -1.19 15.45
CA LEU A 296 11.51 -0.12 16.11
C LEU A 296 12.92 -0.62 16.51
N PRO A 297 13.96 0.24 16.40
CA PRO A 297 15.33 -0.12 16.76
C PRO A 297 15.48 -0.19 18.29
N ASN A 298 15.90 -1.34 18.80
CA ASN A 298 15.94 -1.63 20.25
C ASN A 298 17.30 -1.28 20.90
N ASP A 299 18.01 -0.30 20.33
CA ASP A 299 19.45 -0.05 20.55
C ASP A 299 19.75 1.18 21.46
N GLU A 300 18.74 1.75 22.12
CA GLU A 300 18.92 2.91 23.02
C GLU A 300 19.20 2.49 24.47
N ASN A 301 20.10 3.20 25.17
CA ASN A 301 20.44 2.94 26.57
C ASN A 301 19.33 3.44 27.52
N GLU A 302 18.78 2.56 28.38
CA GLU A 302 17.68 2.85 29.32
C GLU A 302 17.97 3.89 30.43
N GLN A 303 19.16 4.49 30.50
CA GLN A 303 19.64 5.13 31.74
C GLN A 303 19.10 6.55 32.04
N GLU A 304 18.31 7.20 31.16
CA GLU A 304 17.74 8.52 31.50
C GLU A 304 16.37 8.48 32.22
N ILE A 305 16.46 8.77 33.53
CA ILE A 305 15.51 9.60 34.30
C ILE A 305 14.07 9.05 34.42
N ARG A 306 13.86 8.23 35.46
CA ARG A 306 12.53 8.09 36.09
C ARG A 306 12.23 9.32 36.95
N ARG A 307 10.99 9.83 36.87
CA ARG A 307 10.35 10.98 37.60
C ARG A 307 10.45 12.36 36.94
N LYS A 308 9.35 12.82 36.34
CA LYS A 308 8.95 14.25 36.21
C LYS A 308 7.43 14.39 36.36
N ASN A 309 6.98 15.50 36.94
CA ASN A 309 5.56 15.78 37.21
C ASN A 309 4.84 16.37 35.99
N ASP A 310 3.58 16.00 35.80
CA ASP A 310 2.77 16.31 34.60
C ASP A 310 2.19 17.74 34.55
N ILE A 311 2.51 18.57 35.56
CA ILE A 311 1.92 19.90 35.75
C ILE A 311 2.29 20.82 34.57
N GLY A 312 1.28 21.24 33.79
CA GLY A 312 1.40 22.25 32.73
C GLY A 312 1.59 21.73 31.29
N LEU A 313 1.22 20.48 30.99
CA LEU A 313 1.24 19.94 29.63
C LEU A 313 -0.09 20.16 28.88
N LYS A 314 -0.04 20.32 27.55
CA LYS A 314 -1.24 20.30 26.70
C LYS A 314 -1.92 18.93 26.74
N THR A 315 -3.25 18.90 26.61
CA THR A 315 -4.12 17.70 26.64
C THR A 315 -3.59 16.56 25.78
N TRP A 316 -3.25 16.83 24.52
CA TRP A 316 -2.75 15.82 23.59
C TRP A 316 -1.44 15.15 24.07
N LYS A 317 -0.52 15.90 24.69
CA LYS A 317 0.74 15.34 25.23
C LYS A 317 0.45 14.40 26.40
N ILE A 318 -0.53 14.72 27.24
CA ILE A 318 -0.97 13.87 28.35
C ILE A 318 -1.57 12.57 27.80
N LYS A 319 -2.49 12.66 26.83
CA LYS A 319 -3.10 11.48 26.18
C LYS A 319 -2.06 10.59 25.52
N ALA A 320 -1.15 11.18 24.74
CA ALA A 320 -0.09 10.49 24.01
C ALA A 320 0.90 9.82 24.96
N ARG A 321 1.29 10.48 26.06
CA ARG A 321 2.18 9.89 27.07
C ARG A 321 1.56 8.71 27.78
N ALA A 322 0.29 8.79 28.20
CA ALA A 322 -0.40 7.65 28.79
C ALA A 322 -0.44 6.46 27.81
N PHE A 323 -0.82 6.70 26.55
CA PHE A 323 -0.83 5.65 25.52
C PHE A 323 0.55 5.01 25.29
N LEU A 324 1.62 5.81 25.16
CA LEU A 324 2.98 5.31 25.02
C LEU A 324 3.46 4.55 26.27
N TRP A 325 3.05 4.98 27.47
CA TRP A 325 3.36 4.29 28.71
C TRP A 325 2.69 2.91 28.77
N ASP A 326 1.40 2.82 28.45
CA ASP A 326 0.66 1.56 28.42
C ASP A 326 1.29 0.58 27.43
N LEU A 327 1.62 1.05 26.21
CA LEU A 327 2.36 0.25 25.23
C LEU A 327 3.75 -0.18 25.71
N GLN A 328 4.48 0.69 26.42
CA GLN A 328 5.82 0.39 26.93
C GLN A 328 5.78 -0.68 28.02
N GLN A 329 4.78 -0.65 28.91
CA GLN A 329 4.60 -1.66 29.96
C GLN A 329 4.30 -3.05 29.37
N GLU A 330 3.46 -3.12 28.34
CA GLU A 330 3.06 -4.40 27.70
C GLU A 330 4.12 -4.96 26.74
N THR A 331 4.92 -4.10 26.10
CA THR A 331 5.89 -4.53 25.06
C THR A 331 7.34 -4.57 25.52
N GLY A 332 7.69 -3.84 26.59
CA GLY A 332 9.07 -3.66 27.04
C GLY A 332 9.98 -2.92 26.03
N ASN A 333 9.41 -2.27 25.01
CA ASN A 333 10.19 -1.63 23.95
C ASN A 333 10.83 -0.30 24.41
N ILE A 334 12.14 -0.18 24.25
CA ILE A 334 12.92 0.95 24.77
C ILE A 334 12.67 2.22 23.93
N THR A 335 12.47 2.11 22.62
CA THR A 335 12.15 3.25 21.74
C THR A 335 10.81 3.89 22.12
N ILE A 336 9.80 3.09 22.51
CA ILE A 336 8.53 3.60 23.02
C ILE A 336 8.74 4.34 24.35
N TYR A 337 9.65 3.86 25.22
CA TYR A 337 10.04 4.59 26.43
C TYR A 337 10.73 5.92 26.11
N SER A 338 11.64 5.98 25.15
CA SER A 338 12.33 7.23 24.80
C SER A 338 11.38 8.26 24.15
N TYR A 339 10.39 7.80 23.38
CA TYR A 339 9.26 8.62 22.91
C TYR A 339 8.47 9.24 24.07
N TYR A 340 8.10 8.44 25.08
CA TYR A 340 7.44 8.91 26.30
C TYR A 340 8.29 9.95 27.07
N VAL A 341 9.59 9.69 27.24
CA VAL A 341 10.53 10.60 27.90
C VAL A 341 10.67 11.92 27.13
N MET A 342 10.75 11.88 25.79
CA MET A 342 10.89 13.08 24.96
C MET A 342 9.69 14.03 25.10
N LEU A 343 8.46 13.49 25.11
CA LEU A 343 7.24 14.29 25.36
C LEU A 343 7.18 14.89 26.78
N SER A 344 8.02 14.40 27.70
CA SER A 344 8.12 14.86 29.09
C SER A 344 9.18 15.95 29.32
N LYS A 345 10.07 16.21 28.35
CA LYS A 345 11.12 17.25 28.47
C LYS A 345 10.50 18.64 28.20
N LYS A 346 10.53 19.53 29.21
CA LYS A 346 9.89 20.87 29.18
C LYS A 346 10.63 21.95 28.37
N LYS A 347 11.89 21.72 27.98
CA LYS A 347 12.72 22.65 27.19
C LYS A 347 13.60 21.83 26.25
N THR A 348 13.20 21.74 24.99
CA THR A 348 13.91 21.05 23.91
C THR A 348 13.85 21.91 22.65
N HIS A 349 14.17 23.21 22.81
CA HIS A 349 13.88 24.24 21.81
C HIS A 349 14.62 24.01 20.49
N ASP A 350 15.95 23.76 20.54
CA ASP A 350 16.81 23.64 19.35
C ASP A 350 17.71 22.39 19.34
N ILE A 351 17.34 21.32 20.04
CA ILE A 351 18.06 20.04 19.93
C ILE A 351 17.60 19.35 18.65
N GLU A 352 18.49 19.17 17.66
CA GLU A 352 18.18 18.47 16.40
C GLU A 352 17.59 17.07 16.66
N GLU A 353 18.13 16.36 17.66
CA GLU A 353 17.64 15.07 18.13
C GLU A 353 16.19 15.11 18.63
N ALA A 354 15.76 16.20 19.28
CA ALA A 354 14.37 16.35 19.67
C ALA A 354 13.44 16.48 18.45
N VAL A 355 13.88 17.14 17.37
CA VAL A 355 13.14 17.21 16.10
C VAL A 355 13.05 15.83 15.44
N ARG A 356 14.15 15.06 15.42
CA ARG A 356 14.21 13.68 14.89
C ARG A 356 13.27 12.73 15.64
N VAL A 357 13.28 12.79 16.97
CA VAL A 357 12.39 11.97 17.81
C VAL A 357 10.93 12.40 17.63
N ARG A 358 10.58 13.70 17.61
CA ARG A 358 9.20 14.16 17.35
C ARG A 358 8.63 13.67 16.01
N ILE A 359 9.44 13.72 14.94
CA ILE A 359 9.07 13.17 13.63
C ILE A 359 8.83 11.66 13.73
N SER A 360 9.69 10.93 14.45
CA SER A 360 9.56 9.48 14.62
C SER A 360 8.38 9.07 15.52
N ILE A 361 8.02 9.86 16.54
CA ILE A 361 6.80 9.68 17.34
C ILE A 361 5.56 9.81 16.44
N LEU A 362 5.49 10.85 15.61
CA LEU A 362 4.32 11.07 14.75
C LEU A 362 4.22 10.00 13.65
N GLU A 363 5.34 9.62 13.02
CA GLU A 363 5.37 8.47 12.09
C GLU A 363 4.91 7.17 12.76
N PHE A 364 5.37 6.89 13.98
CA PHE A 364 4.98 5.71 14.75
C PHE A 364 3.47 5.69 15.03
N LEU A 365 2.89 6.81 15.46
CA LEU A 365 1.45 6.91 15.72
C LEU A 365 0.60 6.77 14.46
N ILE A 366 1.03 7.35 13.32
CA ILE A 366 0.40 7.14 12.02
C ILE A 366 0.48 5.67 11.61
N SER A 367 1.64 5.03 11.78
CA SER A 367 1.86 3.62 11.45
C SER A 367 0.99 2.69 12.30
N CYS A 368 0.88 2.95 13.61
CA CYS A 368 -0.05 2.24 14.50
C CYS A 368 -1.50 2.45 14.06
N TYR A 369 -1.91 3.69 13.77
CA TYR A 369 -3.25 4.00 13.29
C TYR A 369 -3.60 3.26 11.99
N PHE A 370 -2.65 3.09 11.07
CA PHE A 370 -2.85 2.32 9.84
C PHE A 370 -3.15 0.82 10.07
N THR A 371 -2.86 0.27 11.25
CA THR A 371 -3.20 -1.13 11.60
C THR A 371 -4.62 -1.29 12.18
N THR A 372 -5.26 -0.19 12.59
CA THR A 372 -6.60 -0.19 13.23
C THR A 372 -7.70 -0.64 12.28
N ASN A 373 -8.83 -1.09 12.83
CA ASN A 373 -10.03 -1.33 12.05
C ASN A 373 -10.64 0.01 11.59
N ILE A 374 -10.59 1.06 12.43
CA ILE A 374 -11.06 2.42 12.09
C ILE A 374 -10.43 2.92 10.77
N PHE A 375 -9.10 2.85 10.63
CA PHE A 375 -8.45 3.26 9.38
C PHE A 375 -8.74 2.31 8.22
N ARG A 376 -8.84 1.00 8.49
CA ARG A 376 -9.17 0.01 7.47
C ARG A 376 -10.53 0.29 6.83
N ASP A 377 -11.53 0.66 7.62
CA ASP A 377 -12.88 0.96 7.11
C ASP A 377 -12.89 2.22 6.23
N ILE A 378 -12.11 3.25 6.58
CA ILE A 378 -11.88 4.44 5.76
C ILE A 378 -11.25 4.03 4.41
N ILE A 379 -10.14 3.28 4.43
CA ILE A 379 -9.46 2.84 3.21
C ILE A 379 -10.35 1.92 2.36
N LEU A 380 -11.09 1.00 2.96
CA LEU A 380 -12.02 0.12 2.24
C LEU A 380 -13.19 0.91 1.60
N LYS A 381 -13.57 2.06 2.15
CA LYS A 381 -14.51 2.97 1.48
C LYS A 381 -13.83 3.64 0.27
N GLU A 382 -12.70 4.33 0.49
CA GLU A 382 -11.99 5.07 -0.56
C GLU A 382 -11.56 4.16 -1.74
N LEU A 383 -11.23 2.90 -1.49
CA LEU A 383 -10.92 1.89 -2.51
C LEU A 383 -12.15 1.43 -3.31
N ARG A 384 -13.32 1.30 -2.67
CA ARG A 384 -14.58 0.97 -3.38
C ARG A 384 -15.05 2.13 -4.24
N ASP A 385 -14.95 3.35 -3.71
CA ASP A 385 -15.25 4.57 -4.47
C ASP A 385 -14.30 4.70 -5.67
N LEU A 386 -13.00 4.40 -5.48
CA LEU A 386 -12.01 4.36 -6.56
C LEU A 386 -12.32 3.28 -7.61
N GLU A 387 -12.58 2.04 -7.21
CA GLU A 387 -12.90 0.92 -8.13
C GLU A 387 -14.13 1.25 -8.98
N HIS A 388 -15.17 1.81 -8.37
CA HIS A 388 -16.36 2.29 -9.06
C HIS A 388 -16.02 3.36 -10.12
N TRP A 389 -15.18 4.36 -9.77
CA TRP A 389 -14.77 5.40 -10.71
C TRP A 389 -13.85 4.86 -11.82
N GLU A 390 -12.96 3.91 -11.54
CA GLU A 390 -12.12 3.27 -12.55
C GLU A 390 -12.96 2.47 -13.57
N ILE A 391 -13.99 1.75 -13.12
CA ILE A 391 -14.97 1.09 -14.00
C ILE A 391 -15.73 2.13 -14.85
N GLU A 392 -16.30 3.16 -14.23
CA GLU A 392 -17.06 4.21 -14.94
C GLU A 392 -16.19 4.98 -15.96
N CYS A 393 -14.90 5.17 -15.65
CA CYS A 393 -13.92 5.76 -16.56
C CYS A 393 -13.73 4.90 -17.82
N LEU A 394 -13.54 3.59 -17.65
CA LEU A 394 -13.39 2.64 -18.76
C LEU A 394 -14.66 2.57 -19.63
N GLU A 395 -15.84 2.52 -19.02
CA GLU A 395 -17.12 2.55 -19.73
C GLU A 395 -17.29 3.83 -20.57
N LEU A 396 -16.93 5.00 -20.02
CA LEU A 396 -16.99 6.26 -20.75
C LEU A 396 -15.97 6.33 -21.90
N GLU A 397 -14.74 5.84 -21.71
CA GLU A 397 -13.74 5.77 -22.77
C GLU A 397 -14.19 4.84 -23.92
N MET A 398 -14.80 3.68 -23.60
CA MET A 398 -15.39 2.79 -24.60
C MET A 398 -16.54 3.47 -25.35
N ASN A 399 -17.48 4.12 -24.64
CA ASN A 399 -18.60 4.83 -25.25
C ASN A 399 -18.14 5.98 -26.18
N ILE A 400 -17.11 6.74 -25.80
CA ILE A 400 -16.54 7.81 -26.63
C ILE A 400 -15.89 7.23 -27.89
N LYS A 401 -15.08 6.17 -27.78
CA LYS A 401 -14.47 5.48 -28.93
C LYS A 401 -15.51 4.89 -29.89
N GLN A 402 -16.61 4.34 -29.37
CA GLN A 402 -17.72 3.86 -30.20
C GLN A 402 -18.37 5.00 -31.01
N ILE A 403 -18.62 6.16 -30.40
CA ILE A 403 -19.16 7.33 -31.12
C ILE A 403 -18.17 7.83 -32.18
N GLU A 404 -16.87 7.85 -31.88
CA GLU A 404 -15.83 8.31 -32.81
C GLU A 404 -15.65 7.36 -34.00
N SER A 405 -15.62 6.05 -33.77
CA SER A 405 -15.56 5.03 -34.83
C SER A 405 -16.83 4.99 -35.70
N ALA A 406 -18.02 5.15 -35.09
CA ALA A 406 -19.26 5.29 -35.83
C ALA A 406 -19.23 6.51 -36.76
N LYS A 407 -18.73 7.66 -36.28
CA LYS A 407 -18.57 8.86 -37.12
C LYS A 407 -17.60 8.66 -38.28
N GLN A 408 -16.48 7.97 -38.06
CA GLN A 408 -15.53 7.65 -39.14
C GLN A 408 -16.13 6.72 -40.21
N ASN A 409 -16.95 5.75 -39.80
CA ASN A 409 -17.63 4.85 -40.74
C ASN A 409 -18.71 5.59 -41.54
N THR A 410 -19.51 6.43 -40.89
CA THR A 410 -20.52 7.26 -41.57
C THR A 410 -19.87 8.26 -42.54
N ALA A 411 -18.75 8.88 -42.17
CA ALA A 411 -18.04 9.82 -43.05
C ALA A 411 -17.57 9.15 -44.36
N LYS A 412 -17.01 7.92 -44.28
CA LYS A 412 -16.60 7.13 -45.46
C LYS A 412 -17.79 6.76 -46.36
N GLN A 413 -18.95 6.44 -45.78
CA GLN A 413 -20.16 6.12 -46.55
C GLN A 413 -20.77 7.34 -47.27
N ILE A 414 -20.44 8.57 -46.85
CA ILE A 414 -20.92 9.80 -47.48
C ILE A 414 -20.03 10.23 -48.65
N GLU A 415 -18.73 9.90 -48.62
CA GLU A 415 -17.86 10.05 -49.81
C GLU A 415 -18.31 9.15 -50.98
N GLU A 416 -19.08 8.09 -50.71
CA GLU A 416 -19.61 7.16 -51.71
C GLU A 416 -21.04 7.50 -52.22
N VAL A 417 -21.78 8.40 -51.54
CA VAL A 417 -23.20 8.68 -51.85
C VAL A 417 -23.49 10.19 -51.80
N GLY A 418 -23.81 10.77 -52.96
CA GLY A 418 -23.87 12.22 -53.20
C GLY A 418 -24.95 13.06 -52.48
N ASP A 419 -24.94 14.36 -52.81
CA ASP A 419 -25.37 15.51 -51.99
C ASP A 419 -26.76 15.48 -51.31
N ALA A 420 -27.70 14.64 -51.73
CA ALA A 420 -29.06 14.62 -51.18
C ALA A 420 -29.12 14.17 -49.69
N GLN A 421 -28.13 13.38 -49.24
CA GLN A 421 -28.07 12.86 -47.86
C GLN A 421 -27.48 13.84 -46.84
N HIS A 422 -26.93 14.98 -47.31
CA HIS A 422 -26.01 15.81 -46.52
C HIS A 422 -26.69 16.50 -45.31
N ASN A 423 -27.88 17.08 -45.50
CA ASN A 423 -28.57 17.86 -44.45
C ASN A 423 -29.10 17.02 -43.28
N ILE A 424 -29.57 15.79 -43.53
CA ILE A 424 -30.02 14.88 -42.46
C ILE A 424 -28.82 14.42 -41.62
N THR A 425 -27.70 14.14 -42.28
CA THR A 425 -26.47 13.73 -41.60
C THR A 425 -25.93 14.84 -40.69
N GLN A 426 -25.87 16.10 -41.15
CA GLN A 426 -25.40 17.22 -40.33
C GLN A 426 -26.15 17.34 -38.97
N ILE A 427 -27.48 17.12 -38.96
CA ILE A 427 -28.28 17.16 -37.72
C ILE A 427 -27.96 15.98 -36.78
N MET A 428 -27.69 14.79 -37.34
CA MET A 428 -27.25 13.64 -36.54
C MET A 428 -25.83 13.84 -35.99
N ASP A 429 -24.96 14.47 -36.78
CA ASP A 429 -23.57 14.78 -36.41
C ASP A 429 -23.48 15.81 -35.28
N ILE A 430 -24.34 16.84 -35.29
CA ILE A 430 -24.46 17.82 -34.20
C ILE A 430 -24.91 17.13 -32.90
N LYS A 431 -25.95 16.28 -32.96
CA LYS A 431 -26.43 15.52 -31.80
C LYS A 431 -25.42 14.51 -31.27
N ALA A 432 -24.63 13.88 -32.15
CA ALA A 432 -23.53 13.00 -31.77
C ALA A 432 -22.37 13.77 -31.12
N GLY A 433 -22.05 14.97 -31.62
CA GLY A 433 -21.11 15.92 -31.03
C GLY A 433 -21.52 16.33 -29.61
N ASP A 434 -22.74 16.82 -29.42
CA ASP A 434 -23.28 17.18 -28.10
C ASP A 434 -23.21 16.02 -27.10
N ARG A 435 -23.53 14.80 -27.55
CA ARG A 435 -23.42 13.60 -26.71
C ARG A 435 -21.97 13.29 -26.35
N ARG A 436 -21.05 13.34 -27.32
CA ARG A 436 -19.60 13.13 -27.13
C ARG A 436 -19.03 14.15 -26.13
N ASP A 437 -19.40 15.42 -26.23
CA ASP A 437 -18.85 16.47 -25.36
C ASP A 437 -19.44 16.47 -23.95
N ARG A 438 -20.67 15.95 -23.77
CA ARG A 438 -21.19 15.60 -22.44
C ARG A 438 -20.42 14.43 -21.82
N LEU A 439 -20.17 13.36 -22.59
CA LEU A 439 -19.38 12.21 -22.11
C LEU A 439 -17.93 12.59 -21.79
N LYS A 440 -17.28 13.43 -22.62
CA LYS A 440 -15.92 13.95 -22.37
C LYS A 440 -15.83 14.88 -21.15
N ARG A 441 -16.91 15.60 -20.81
CA ARG A 441 -16.97 16.36 -19.54
C ARG A 441 -17.07 15.41 -18.34
N LYS A 442 -18.00 14.45 -18.39
CA LYS A 442 -18.15 13.44 -17.32
C LYS A 442 -16.88 12.61 -17.11
N LEU A 443 -16.20 12.22 -18.20
CA LEU A 443 -14.93 11.50 -18.15
C LEU A 443 -13.85 12.31 -17.43
N ARG A 444 -13.73 13.62 -17.73
CA ARG A 444 -12.78 14.52 -17.03
C ARG A 444 -13.10 14.66 -15.55
N GLU A 445 -14.38 14.78 -15.17
CA GLU A 445 -14.80 14.81 -13.76
C GLU A 445 -14.41 13.52 -13.02
N ILE A 446 -14.58 12.36 -13.65
CA ILE A 446 -14.22 11.06 -13.08
C ILE A 446 -12.70 10.89 -12.99
N LYS A 447 -11.94 11.22 -14.05
CA LYS A 447 -10.47 11.23 -14.00
C LYS A 447 -9.96 12.15 -12.90
N LYS A 448 -10.60 13.30 -12.68
CA LYS A 448 -10.31 14.18 -11.54
C LYS A 448 -10.58 13.50 -10.20
N LYS A 449 -11.74 12.85 -10.02
CA LYS A 449 -12.04 12.09 -8.79
C LYS A 449 -11.01 10.97 -8.52
N ILE A 450 -10.60 10.23 -9.56
CA ILE A 450 -9.56 9.20 -9.48
C ILE A 450 -8.23 9.83 -9.01
N VAL A 451 -7.74 10.85 -9.71
CA VAL A 451 -6.45 11.51 -9.39
C VAL A 451 -6.44 12.10 -7.98
N TYR A 452 -7.53 12.73 -7.54
CA TYR A 452 -7.62 13.34 -6.20
C TYR A 452 -7.98 12.36 -5.07
N ASN A 453 -8.38 11.11 -5.36
CA ASN A 453 -8.74 10.10 -4.36
C ASN A 453 -7.67 9.96 -3.26
N LYS A 454 -8.09 9.68 -2.02
CA LYS A 454 -7.17 9.65 -0.86
C LYS A 454 -6.13 8.53 -0.91
N THR A 455 -6.35 7.52 -1.75
CA THR A 455 -5.44 6.40 -1.99
C THR A 455 -4.52 6.59 -3.21
N LYS A 456 -4.78 7.54 -4.11
CA LYS A 456 -3.90 7.82 -5.26
C LYS A 456 -2.83 8.86 -4.87
N THR A 457 -1.84 8.42 -4.09
CA THR A 457 -0.67 9.24 -3.70
C THR A 457 0.61 8.83 -4.44
N ASP A 458 0.85 7.53 -4.62
CA ASP A 458 2.00 7.05 -5.41
C ASP A 458 1.65 7.06 -6.91
N ILE A 459 2.48 7.70 -7.72
CA ILE A 459 2.38 7.66 -9.19
C ILE A 459 3.16 6.45 -9.72
N GLY A 460 4.24 6.05 -9.02
CA GLY A 460 5.15 4.98 -9.37
C GLY A 460 6.60 5.45 -9.57
N VAL A 461 7.42 4.61 -10.20
CA VAL A 461 8.84 4.87 -10.44
C VAL A 461 9.10 5.04 -11.94
N ILE A 462 9.81 6.11 -12.31
CA ILE A 462 10.14 6.50 -13.68
C ILE A 462 11.62 6.96 -13.70
N ASN A 463 12.46 6.34 -14.52
CA ASN A 463 13.91 6.54 -14.57
C ASN A 463 14.54 6.55 -13.16
N GLN A 464 14.25 5.51 -12.36
CA GLN A 464 14.72 5.36 -10.97
C GLN A 464 14.28 6.47 -9.99
N ALA A 465 13.41 7.40 -10.40
CA ALA A 465 12.80 8.39 -9.53
C ALA A 465 11.39 7.95 -9.12
N ARG A 466 11.07 7.95 -7.83
CA ARG A 466 9.70 7.77 -7.35
C ARG A 466 8.94 9.09 -7.47
N PHE A 467 7.77 9.06 -8.10
CA PHE A 467 6.88 10.20 -8.26
C PHE A 467 5.65 10.05 -7.35
N SER A 468 5.16 11.14 -6.78
CA SER A 468 3.99 11.12 -5.89
C SER A 468 3.13 12.37 -6.08
N PHE A 469 1.81 12.20 -6.03
CA PHE A 469 0.82 13.28 -6.13
C PHE A 469 0.25 13.61 -4.76
N ILE A 470 0.53 14.82 -4.26
CA ILE A 470 0.09 15.29 -2.95
C ILE A 470 -0.38 16.74 -3.12
N ASP A 471 -1.59 17.06 -2.66
CA ASP A 471 -2.08 18.44 -2.55
C ASP A 471 -2.05 19.26 -3.86
N GLY A 472 -2.36 18.63 -5.00
CA GLY A 472 -2.28 19.30 -6.31
C GLY A 472 -0.86 19.45 -6.88
N CYS A 473 0.18 19.00 -6.14
CA CYS A 473 1.57 19.03 -6.57
C CYS A 473 2.10 17.63 -6.89
N VAL A 474 3.00 17.56 -7.89
CA VAL A 474 3.81 16.37 -8.16
C VAL A 474 5.16 16.52 -7.49
N TYR A 475 5.50 15.60 -6.61
CA TYR A 475 6.81 15.48 -5.97
C TYR A 475 7.59 14.33 -6.60
N ALA A 476 8.91 14.43 -6.62
CA ALA A 476 9.77 13.34 -7.03
C ALA A 476 10.97 13.13 -6.09
N CYS A 477 11.40 11.88 -5.93
CA CYS A 477 12.59 11.51 -5.17
C CYS A 477 13.48 10.59 -6.00
N ARG A 478 14.75 10.95 -6.20
CA ARG A 478 15.77 10.13 -6.87
C ARG A 478 17.06 10.17 -6.06
N PHE A 479 17.65 8.99 -5.76
CA PHE A 479 18.91 8.88 -5.00
C PHE A 479 18.96 9.77 -3.75
N LYS A 480 17.91 9.70 -2.91
CA LYS A 480 17.79 10.50 -1.66
C LYS A 480 17.72 12.03 -1.85
N LYS A 481 17.64 12.53 -3.10
CA LYS A 481 17.36 13.93 -3.44
C LYS A 481 15.89 14.10 -3.80
N PHE A 482 15.31 15.20 -3.36
CA PHE A 482 13.88 15.50 -3.54
C PHE A 482 13.69 16.70 -4.46
N TYR A 483 12.59 16.68 -5.20
CA TYR A 483 12.29 17.64 -6.26
C TYR A 483 10.80 17.99 -6.22
N LEU A 484 10.48 19.22 -6.61
CA LEU A 484 9.13 19.70 -6.90
C LEU A 484 9.15 20.24 -8.35
N PRO A 485 9.05 19.37 -9.36
CA PRO A 485 9.11 19.79 -10.76
C PRO A 485 7.95 20.74 -11.11
N LYS A 486 8.26 21.83 -11.82
CA LYS A 486 7.26 22.75 -12.37
C LYS A 486 6.54 22.11 -13.57
N ARG A 487 5.44 22.75 -13.99
CA ARG A 487 4.64 22.37 -15.17
C ARG A 487 5.51 22.09 -16.40
N GLU A 488 6.48 22.95 -16.70
CA GLU A 488 7.35 22.83 -17.88
C GLU A 488 8.21 21.56 -17.83
N THR A 489 8.87 21.29 -16.70
CA THR A 489 9.66 20.07 -16.48
C THR A 489 8.79 18.81 -16.55
N LEU A 490 7.58 18.85 -15.97
CA LEU A 490 6.62 17.75 -16.05
C LEU A 490 6.15 17.49 -17.49
N LEU A 491 5.84 18.54 -18.26
CA LEU A 491 5.48 18.42 -19.68
C LEU A 491 6.67 17.93 -20.53
N LYS A 492 7.90 18.37 -20.26
CA LYS A 492 9.12 17.86 -20.91
C LYS A 492 9.28 16.36 -20.67
N ILE A 493 9.13 15.90 -19.43
CA ILE A 493 9.14 14.47 -19.09
C ILE A 493 8.01 13.73 -19.83
N ALA A 494 6.76 14.22 -19.76
CA ALA A 494 5.60 13.61 -20.38
C ALA A 494 5.66 13.52 -21.92
N THR A 495 6.45 14.39 -22.56
CA THR A 495 6.61 14.44 -24.02
C THR A 495 7.77 13.55 -24.49
N PHE A 496 8.96 13.70 -23.90
CA PHE A 496 10.20 13.14 -24.44
C PHE A 496 10.64 11.83 -23.78
N TYR A 497 10.15 11.51 -22.59
CA TYR A 497 10.56 10.27 -21.91
C TYR A 497 9.94 9.01 -22.57
N VAL A 498 10.74 7.95 -22.63
CA VAL A 498 10.34 6.63 -23.13
C VAL A 498 10.55 5.61 -22.00
N PRO A 499 9.46 4.98 -21.49
CA PRO A 499 9.55 3.93 -20.48
C PRO A 499 10.34 2.70 -20.97
N ASN A 500 11.17 2.12 -20.09
CA ASN A 500 11.99 0.96 -20.39
C ASN A 500 11.25 -0.37 -20.19
N ASP A 501 10.22 -0.39 -19.34
CA ASP A 501 9.43 -1.59 -19.06
C ASP A 501 7.93 -1.31 -18.85
N LYS A 502 7.14 -2.38 -18.68
CA LYS A 502 5.68 -2.31 -18.55
C LYS A 502 5.21 -1.63 -17.25
N ILE A 503 5.95 -1.75 -16.16
CA ILE A 503 5.64 -1.15 -14.86
C ILE A 503 5.93 0.35 -14.92
N GLU A 504 7.09 0.71 -15.47
CA GLU A 504 7.48 2.09 -15.73
C GLU A 504 6.52 2.78 -16.71
N ASN A 505 6.01 2.06 -17.71
CA ASN A 505 4.99 2.60 -18.62
C ASN A 505 3.66 2.90 -17.91
N VAL A 506 3.21 2.04 -16.98
CA VAL A 506 2.01 2.32 -16.17
C VAL A 506 2.23 3.56 -15.28
N ALA A 507 3.38 3.68 -14.63
CA ALA A 507 3.73 4.87 -13.84
C ALA A 507 3.77 6.14 -14.70
N PHE A 508 4.31 6.04 -15.93
CA PHE A 508 4.37 7.14 -16.87
C PHE A 508 2.98 7.58 -17.38
N THR A 509 2.09 6.63 -17.72
CA THR A 509 0.69 6.96 -18.05
C THR A 509 -0.05 7.59 -16.87
N ASN A 510 0.19 7.12 -15.65
CA ASN A 510 -0.35 7.77 -14.43
C ASN A 510 0.16 9.21 -14.30
N LEU A 511 1.45 9.46 -14.52
CA LEU A 511 2.03 10.80 -14.49
C LEU A 511 1.40 11.71 -15.54
N GLN A 512 1.20 11.22 -16.77
CA GLN A 512 0.51 11.97 -17.83
C GLN A 512 -0.93 12.34 -17.44
N ASN A 513 -1.71 11.39 -16.92
CA ASN A 513 -3.07 11.65 -16.43
C ASN A 513 -3.10 12.69 -15.28
N VAL A 514 -2.12 12.64 -14.37
CA VAL A 514 -2.00 13.61 -13.26
C VAL A 514 -1.65 15.00 -13.79
N ILE A 515 -0.71 15.11 -14.74
CA ILE A 515 -0.36 16.37 -15.42
C ILE A 515 -1.56 16.95 -16.16
N GLU A 516 -2.32 16.11 -16.87
CA GLU A 516 -3.54 16.50 -17.57
C GLU A 516 -4.56 17.14 -16.60
N ILE A 517 -4.78 16.52 -15.43
CA ILE A 517 -5.77 16.97 -14.45
C ILE A 517 -5.34 18.22 -13.65
N ILE A 518 -4.05 18.47 -13.47
CA ILE A 518 -3.55 19.66 -12.73
C ILE A 518 -3.47 20.89 -13.65
N TYR A 519 -3.18 20.71 -14.94
CA TYR A 519 -2.72 21.79 -15.83
C TYR A 519 -3.60 22.02 -17.07
N GLN A 520 -4.83 21.47 -17.10
CA GLN A 520 -5.95 21.91 -17.95
C GLN A 520 -6.80 22.96 -17.23
#